data_AF-B1L631-F1
#
_entry.id   AF-B1L631-F1
#
_cell.length_a   1.000
_cell.length_b   1.000
_cell.length_c   1.000
_cell.angle_alpha   90.00
_cell.angle_beta   90.00
_cell.angle_gamma   90.00
#
_symmetry.space_group_name_H-M   'P 1'
#
loop_
_entity.id
_entity.type
_entity.pdbx_description
1 polymer ?
#
loop_
_entity_poly.entity_id
_entity_poly.type
_entity_poly.pdbx_seq_one_letter_code
_entity_poly.pdbx_strand_id
1 'polypeptide(L)'
;MPDYPSFEHVYNAIMSELRGFVQGSECNMDLIRDLISKLPPEALDQLIAQLNENLRSWLEMGLISEDRLRRGLDKLEEIRRLYPTSIQK
;
A
#
# COMPACT_ATOMS: atom_id res chain seq x y z
N MET A 1 22.97 -8.72 10.88
CA MET A 1 21.84 -8.94 9.95
C MET A 1 21.12 -7.61 9.81
N PRO A 2 20.67 -7.20 8.61
CA PRO A 2 19.79 -6.05 8.49
C PRO A 2 18.51 -6.33 9.29
N ASP A 3 18.15 -5.41 10.17
CA ASP A 3 16.92 -5.47 10.96
C ASP A 3 15.77 -4.97 10.07
N TYR A 4 15.14 -5.89 9.36
CA TYR A 4 14.01 -5.55 8.49
C TYR A 4 12.76 -5.34 9.36
N PRO A 5 11.98 -4.26 9.15
CA PRO A 5 10.69 -4.11 9.80
C PRO A 5 9.81 -5.31 9.44
N SER A 6 8.99 -5.76 10.38
CA SER A 6 8.05 -6.84 10.10
C SER A 6 7.10 -6.43 8.97
N PHE A 7 6.69 -7.40 8.16
CA PHE A 7 5.72 -7.18 7.09
C PHE A 7 4.45 -6.47 7.60
N GLU A 8 3.97 -6.87 8.78
CA GLU A 8 2.84 -6.25 9.47
C GLU A 8 3.07 -4.76 9.76
N HIS A 9 4.27 -4.37 10.17
CA HIS A 9 4.60 -2.97 10.44
C HIS A 9 4.53 -2.13 9.15
N VAL A 10 5.10 -2.64 8.06
CA VAL A 10 5.05 -1.97 6.76
C VAL A 10 3.61 -1.89 6.23
N TYR A 11 2.86 -2.98 6.31
CA TYR A 11 1.45 -3.01 5.94
C TYR A 11 0.64 -1.97 6.72
N ASN A 12 0.75 -1.93 8.05
CA ASN A 12 -0.01 -1.00 8.89
C ASN A 12 0.33 0.47 8.59
N ALA A 13 1.62 0.77 8.36
CA ALA A 13 2.07 2.11 8.02
C ALA A 13 1.50 2.56 6.67
N ILE A 14 1.60 1.72 5.62
CA ILE A 14 1.07 2.04 4.29
C ILE A 14 -0.47 2.09 4.31
N MET A 15 -1.12 1.24 5.10
CA MET A 15 -2.58 1.26 5.25
C MET A 15 -3.06 2.56 5.91
N SER A 16 -2.30 3.07 6.89
CA SER A 16 -2.58 4.37 7.51
C SER A 16 -2.50 5.50 6.47
N GLU A 17 -1.46 5.52 5.64
CA GLU A 17 -1.32 6.49 4.55
C GLU A 17 -2.45 6.38 3.52
N LEU A 18 -2.79 5.16 3.10
CA LEU A 18 -3.90 4.92 2.17
C LEU A 18 -5.24 5.36 2.77
N ARG A 19 -5.46 5.13 4.07
CA ARG A 19 -6.66 5.60 4.77
C ARG A 19 -6.80 7.11 4.69
N GLY A 20 -5.73 7.84 5.00
CA GLY A 20 -5.70 9.29 4.90
C GLY A 20 -5.98 9.73 3.47
N PHE A 21 -5.34 9.07 2.49
CA PHE A 21 -5.46 9.39 1.08
C PHE A 21 -6.88 9.22 0.53
N VAL A 22 -7.55 8.10 0.84
CA VAL A 22 -8.94 7.86 0.40
C VAL A 22 -9.94 8.79 1.08
N GLN A 23 -9.60 9.36 2.24
CA GLN A 23 -10.39 10.38 2.92
C GLN A 23 -10.13 11.81 2.41
N GLY A 24 -9.16 11.98 1.49
CA GLY A 24 -8.87 13.27 0.85
C GLY A 24 -7.54 13.90 1.27
N SER A 25 -6.76 13.25 2.14
CA SER A 25 -5.42 13.71 2.49
C SER A 25 -4.43 13.43 1.35
N GLU A 26 -3.24 14.02 1.45
CA GLU A 26 -2.10 13.64 0.63
C GLU A 26 -1.54 12.30 1.09
N CYS A 27 -0.89 11.57 0.18
CA CYS A 27 -0.26 10.28 0.45
C CYS A 27 1.26 10.48 0.44
N ASN A 28 1.94 10.12 1.53
CA ASN A 28 3.39 10.29 1.61
C ASN A 28 4.13 9.20 0.82
N MET A 29 4.41 9.50 -0.45
CA MET A 29 5.08 8.57 -1.35
C MET A 29 6.54 8.30 -0.96
N ASP A 30 7.22 9.24 -0.31
CA ASP A 30 8.61 9.06 0.16
C ASP A 30 8.67 8.08 1.33
N LEU A 31 7.70 8.16 2.25
CA LEU A 31 7.55 7.18 3.34
C LEU A 31 7.23 5.79 2.79
N ILE A 32 6.28 5.70 1.86
CA ILE A 32 5.91 4.42 1.22
C ILE A 32 7.12 3.81 0.52
N ARG A 33 7.92 4.62 -0.17
CA ARG A 33 9.16 4.18 -0.82
C ARG A 33 10.16 3.59 0.17
N ASP A 34 10.43 4.31 1.27
CA ASP A 34 11.36 3.87 2.30
C ASP A 34 10.91 2.54 2.92
N LEU A 35 9.62 2.40 3.22
CA LEU A 35 9.06 1.16 3.78
C LEU A 35 9.12 -0.01 2.80
N ILE A 36 8.74 0.19 1.54
CA ILE A 36 8.82 -0.85 0.49
C ILE A 36 10.26 -1.26 0.24
N SER A 37 11.22 -0.32 0.28
CA SER A 37 12.65 -0.63 0.09
C SER A 37 13.24 -1.57 1.16
N LYS A 38 12.57 -1.67 2.32
CA LYS A 38 12.93 -2.54 3.43
C LYS A 38 12.18 -3.88 3.39
N LEU A 39 11.28 -4.08 2.44
CA LEU A 39 10.62 -5.36 2.24
C LEU A 39 11.40 -6.23 1.24
N PRO A 40 11.31 -7.56 1.40
CA PRO A 40 11.70 -8.47 0.33
C PRO A 40 10.92 -8.15 -0.95
N PRO A 41 11.54 -8.21 -2.14
CA PRO A 41 10.83 -8.00 -3.41
C PRO A 41 9.58 -8.88 -3.56
N GLU A 42 9.66 -10.13 -3.13
CA GLU A 42 8.54 -11.08 -3.15
C GLU A 42 7.36 -10.66 -2.26
N ALA A 43 7.60 -9.83 -1.24
CA ALA A 43 6.57 -9.39 -0.31
C ALA A 43 5.74 -8.22 -0.85
N LEU A 44 6.19 -7.53 -1.91
CA LEU A 44 5.46 -6.38 -2.43
C LEU A 44 4.14 -6.79 -3.10
N ASP A 45 4.14 -7.85 -3.92
CA ASP A 45 2.89 -8.33 -4.54
C ASP A 45 1.88 -8.78 -3.47
N GLN A 46 2.36 -9.43 -2.40
CA GLN A 46 1.54 -9.79 -1.24
C GLN A 46 1.00 -8.57 -0.50
N LEU A 47 1.84 -7.55 -0.27
CA LEU A 47 1.44 -6.28 0.35
C LEU A 47 0.33 -5.60 -0.46
N ILE A 48 0.52 -5.44 -1.77
CA ILE A 48 -0.47 -4.79 -2.65
C ILE A 48 -1.78 -5.57 -2.67
N ALA A 49 -1.73 -6.90 -2.72
CA ALA A 49 -2.92 -7.74 -2.67
C ALA A 49 -3.70 -7.53 -1.37
N GLN A 50 -3.02 -7.55 -0.22
CA GLN A 50 -3.67 -7.39 1.09
C GLN A 50 -4.26 -5.98 1.28
N LEU A 51 -3.57 -4.94 0.80
CA LEU A 51 -4.10 -3.57 0.82
C LEU A 51 -5.34 -3.43 -0.08
N ASN A 52 -5.35 -4.10 -1.24
CA ASN A 52 -6.49 -4.13 -2.17
C ASN A 52 -7.72 -4.79 -1.52
N GLU A 53 -7.52 -5.96 -0.91
CA GLU A 53 -8.59 -6.66 -0.18
C GLU A 53 -9.15 -5.77 0.95
N ASN A 54 -8.28 -5.11 1.71
CA ASN A 54 -8.72 -4.23 2.79
C ASN A 54 -9.58 -3.05 2.29
N LEU A 55 -9.17 -2.40 1.20
CA LEU A 55 -9.96 -1.33 0.57
C LEU A 55 -11.33 -1.83 0.09
N ARG A 56 -11.40 -3.04 -0.47
CA ARG A 56 -12.67 -3.65 -0.87
C ARG A 56 -13.56 -3.94 0.33
N SER A 57 -13.00 -4.50 1.40
CA SER A 57 -13.74 -4.72 2.65
C SER A 57 -14.25 -3.41 3.25
N TRP A 58 -13.52 -2.30 3.13
CA TRP A 58 -14.01 -0.99 3.56
C TRP A 58 -15.22 -0.51 2.75
N LEU A 59 -15.25 -0.77 1.45
CA LEU A 59 -16.43 -0.48 0.63
C LEU A 59 -17.61 -1.35 1.07
N GLU A 60 -17.40 -2.66 1.25
CA GLU A 60 -18.44 -3.61 1.67
C GLU A 60 -19.02 -3.27 3.06
N MET A 61 -18.18 -2.78 3.97
CA MET A 61 -18.60 -2.30 5.29
C MET A 61 -19.22 -0.89 5.28
N GLY A 62 -19.30 -0.23 4.11
CA GLY A 62 -19.83 1.13 3.98
C GLY A 62 -18.95 2.23 4.59
N LEU A 63 -17.66 1.97 4.81
CA LEU A 63 -16.71 2.92 5.39
C LEU A 63 -16.17 3.93 4.36
N ILE A 64 -16.19 3.56 3.08
CA ILE A 64 -15.79 4.40 1.94
C ILE A 64 -16.80 4.27 0.80
N SER A 65 -16.88 5.27 -0.07
CA SER A 65 -17.66 5.22 -1.31
C SER A 65 -16.88 4.56 -2.45
N GLU A 66 -17.55 4.22 -3.55
CA GLU A 66 -16.91 3.69 -4.76
C GLU A 66 -15.85 4.63 -5.34
N ASP A 67 -16.09 5.95 -5.33
CA ASP A 67 -15.09 6.93 -5.78
C ASP A 67 -13.82 6.90 -4.91
N ARG A 68 -13.99 6.72 -3.60
CA ARG A 68 -12.86 6.60 -2.65
C ARG A 68 -12.13 5.28 -2.82
N LEU A 69 -12.85 4.19 -3.08
CA LEU A 69 -12.24 2.91 -3.46
C LEU A 69 -11.40 3.09 -4.72
N ARG A 70 -11.98 3.64 -5.79
CA ARG A 70 -11.29 3.86 -7.07
C ARG A 70 -10.02 4.68 -6.89
N ARG A 71 -10.09 5.78 -6.14
CA ARG A 71 -8.92 6.60 -5.78
C ARG A 71 -7.85 5.78 -5.06
N GLY A 72 -8.22 4.96 -4.09
CA GLY A 72 -7.29 4.07 -3.37
C GLY A 72 -6.64 3.02 -4.29
N LEU A 73 -7.42 2.41 -5.17
CA LEU A 73 -6.93 1.43 -6.15
C LEU A 73 -5.97 2.06 -7.17
N ASP A 74 -6.29 3.25 -7.67
CA ASP A 74 -5.41 4.00 -8.58
C ASP A 74 -4.06 4.29 -7.92
N LYS A 75 -4.07 4.62 -6.61
CA LYS A 75 -2.84 4.83 -5.83
C LYS A 75 -2.05 3.55 -5.61
N LEU A 76 -2.71 2.42 -5.34
CA LEU A 76 -2.03 1.12 -5.26
C LEU A 76 -1.35 0.74 -6.58
N GLU A 77 -2.02 0.98 -7.70
CA GLU A 77 -1.45 0.76 -9.03
C GLU A 77 -0.25 1.68 -9.31
N GLU A 78 -0.31 2.94 -8.88
CA GLU A 78 0.83 3.87 -8.94
C GLU A 78 2.02 3.34 -8.13
N ILE A 79 1.80 2.90 -6.89
CA ILE A 79 2.84 2.31 -6.03
C ILE A 79 3.46 1.09 -6.72
N ARG A 80 2.63 0.19 -7.25
CA ARG A 80 3.09 -1.03 -7.95
C ARG A 80 3.93 -0.71 -9.18
N ARG A 81 3.59 0.34 -9.94
CA ARG A 81 4.35 0.77 -11.13
C ARG A 81 5.69 1.42 -10.76
N LEU A 82 5.72 2.20 -9.69
CA LEU A 82 6.92 2.93 -9.25
C LEU A 82 7.95 2.01 -8.59
N TYR A 83 7.48 0.93 -7.96
CA TYR A 83 8.32 -0.03 -7.25
C TYR A 83 8.12 -1.42 -7.83
N PRO A 84 8.49 -1.69 -9.10
CA PRO A 84 8.29 -3.01 -9.67
C PRO A 84 9.07 -4.04 -8.86
N THR A 85 8.49 -5.23 -8.69
CA THR A 85 9.14 -6.44 -8.17
C THR A 85 10.26 -6.89 -9.12
N SER A 86 11.33 -6.11 -9.22
CA SER A 86 12.43 -6.40 -10.12
C SER A 86 13.49 -7.19 -9.38
N ILE A 87 13.37 -8.51 -9.53
CA ILE A 87 14.52 -9.37 -9.80
C ILE A 87 15.20 -8.80 -11.07
N GLN A 88 16.02 -7.77 -10.93
CA GLN A 88 16.96 -7.35 -11.98
C GLN A 88 18.24 -6.78 -11.37
N LYS A 89 19.05 -7.65 -10.76
CA LYS A 89 20.37 -8.06 -11.28
C LYS A 89 21.07 -8.98 -10.31
#